data_AF-A0A8X6RW06-F1
#
_entry.id   AF-A0A8X6RW06-F1
#
_cell.length_a   1.000
_cell.length_b   1.000
_cell.length_c   1.000
_cell.angle_alpha   90.00
_cell.angle_beta   90.00
_cell.angle_gamma   90.00
#
_symmetry.space_group_name_H-M   'P 1'
#
loop_
_entity.id
_entity.type
_entity.pdbx_description
1 polymer ?
#
loop_
_entity_poly.entity_id
_entity_poly.type
_entity_poly.pdbx_seq_one_letter_code
_entity_poly.pdbx_strand_id
1 'polypeptide(L)' 'MPGKRARRHFSQLSEFERGLIIGMKTAGWSTRRVAGQVNRSECAVRNCWKQWTREGTHARKTGSDQEDHEERGS' A
#
# COMPACT_ATOMS: atom_id res chain seq x y z
N MET A 1 5.08 29.78 -4.99
CA MET A 1 4.36 28.50 -5.08
C MET A 1 5.16 27.43 -4.37
N PRO A 2 4.50 26.55 -3.62
CA PRO A 2 4.67 25.12 -3.89
C PRO A 2 3.31 24.54 -4.20
N GLY A 3 3.13 24.12 -5.44
CA GLY A 3 1.95 23.40 -5.92
C GLY A 3 1.83 22.08 -5.17
N LYS A 4 1.17 22.11 -4.01
CA LYS A 4 0.75 20.89 -3.33
C LYS A 4 -0.36 20.31 -4.19
N ARG A 5 0.00 19.37 -5.07
CA ARG A 5 -0.95 18.55 -5.84
C ARG A 5 -2.07 18.18 -4.89
N ALA A 6 -3.25 18.74 -5.10
CA ALA A 6 -4.46 18.37 -4.41
C ALA A 6 -4.73 16.92 -4.79
N ARG A 7 -4.10 15.99 -4.07
CA ARG A 7 -4.48 14.58 -4.03
C ARG A 7 -5.81 14.61 -3.32
N ARG A 8 -6.86 14.87 -4.12
CA ARG A 8 -8.26 14.80 -3.72
C ARG A 8 -8.37 13.64 -2.75
N HIS A 9 -8.89 13.93 -1.56
CA HIS A 9 -9.16 13.00 -0.47
C HIS A 9 -10.14 11.90 -0.93
N PHE A 10 -9.76 11.07 -1.90
CA PHE A 10 -10.37 9.77 -2.11
C PHE A 10 -9.90 8.92 -0.94
N SER A 11 -10.69 9.00 0.13
CA SER A 11 -10.71 8.17 1.33
C SER A 11 -9.55 7.19 1.37
N GLN A 12 -8.49 7.56 2.09
CA GLN A 12 -7.41 6.64 2.38
C GLN A 12 -8.03 5.36 2.98
N LEU A 13 -7.77 4.22 2.32
CA LEU A 13 -8.20 2.92 2.84
C LEU A 13 -7.64 2.76 4.24
N SER A 14 -8.50 2.40 5.19
CA SER A 14 -8.06 2.07 6.54
C SER A 14 -7.13 0.85 6.50
N GLU A 15 -6.30 0.69 7.52
CA GLU A 15 -5.39 -0.46 7.60
C GLU A 15 -6.16 -1.80 7.55
N PHE A 16 -7.33 -1.84 8.20
CA PHE A 16 -8.24 -2.98 8.15
C PHE A 16 -8.76 -3.24 6.73
N GLU A 17 -9.22 -2.21 6.01
CA GLU A 17 -9.68 -2.34 4.62
C GLU A 17 -8.54 -2.80 3.70
N ARG A 18 -7.31 -2.31 3.90
CA ARG A 18 -6.13 -2.74 3.16
C ARG A 18 -5.83 -4.22 3.42
N GLY A 19 -5.84 -4.65 4.67
CA GLY A 19 -5.66 -6.05 5.06
C GLY A 19 -6.71 -6.97 4.43
N LEU A 20 -7.98 -6.56 4.45
CA LEU A 20 -9.07 -7.27 3.79
C LEU A 20 -8.88 -7.39 2.28
N ILE A 21 -8.49 -6.29 1.62
CA ILE A 21 -8.20 -6.26 0.18
C ILE A 21 -7.06 -7.23 -0.14
N ILE A 22 -5.95 -7.16 0.62
CA ILE A 22 -4.77 -8.03 0.40
C ILE A 22 -5.16 -9.49 0.59
N GLY A 23 -5.83 -9.84 1.70
CA GLY A 23 -6.25 -11.21 1.98
C GLY A 23 -7.15 -11.80 0.89
N MET A 24 -8.19 -11.07 0.48
CA MET A 24 -9.09 -11.53 -0.58
C MET A 24 -8.39 -11.61 -1.95
N LYS A 25 -7.52 -10.64 -2.28
CA LYS A 25 -6.77 -10.67 -3.54
C LYS A 25 -5.78 -11.83 -3.60
N THR A 26 -5.12 -12.15 -2.49
CA THR A 26 -4.25 -13.33 -2.36
C THR A 26 -5.05 -14.63 -2.47
N ALA A 27 -6.28 -14.67 -1.96
CA ALA A 27 -7.21 -15.79 -2.13
C ALA A 27 -7.78 -15.93 -3.56
N GLY A 28 -7.29 -15.15 -4.53
CA GLY A 28 -7.70 -15.24 -5.94
C GLY A 28 -9.01 -14.51 -6.28
N TRP A 29 -9.54 -13.66 -5.39
CA TRP A 29 -10.80 -12.98 -5.66
C TRP A 29 -10.65 -11.91 -6.76
N SER A 30 -11.73 -11.75 -7.53
CA SER A 30 -11.81 -10.72 -8.56
C SER A 30 -11.88 -9.33 -7.93
N THR A 31 -11.30 -8.33 -8.61
CA THR A 31 -11.26 -6.94 -8.12
C THR A 31 -12.67 -6.38 -7.88
N ARG A 32 -13.63 -6.72 -8.75
CA ARG A 32 -15.04 -6.34 -8.60
C ARG A 32 -15.68 -6.94 -7.35
N ARG A 33 -15.43 -8.22 -7.07
CA ARG A 33 -15.96 -8.90 -5.88
C ARG A 33 -15.40 -8.29 -4.60
N VAL A 34 -14.09 -8.00 -4.60
CA VAL A 34 -13.43 -7.33 -3.47
C VAL A 34 -13.98 -5.92 -3.27
N ALA A 35 -14.13 -5.14 -4.35
CA ALA A 35 -14.68 -3.78 -4.30
C ALA A 35 -16.09 -3.73 -3.70
N GLY A 36 -16.95 -4.67 -4.08
CA GLY A 36 -18.27 -4.83 -3.46
C GLY A 36 -18.18 -5.16 -1.96
N GLN A 37 -17.26 -6.05 -1.57
CA GLN A 37 -17.10 -6.46 -0.17
C GLN A 37 -16.58 -5.35 0.74
N VAL A 38 -15.63 -4.54 0.27
CA VAL A 38 -15.09 -3.42 1.06
C VAL A 38 -15.88 -2.12 0.88
N ASN A 39 -16.93 -2.13 0.04
CA ASN A 39 -17.70 -0.94 -0.33
C ASN A 39 -16.80 0.21 -0.84
N ARG A 40 -15.80 -0.13 -1.67
CA ARG A 40 -14.84 0.81 -2.26
C ARG A 40 -14.82 0.69 -3.76
N SER A 41 -14.28 1.71 -4.44
CA SER A 41 -14.13 1.66 -5.89
C SER A 41 -13.11 0.59 -6.31
N GLU A 42 -13.35 -0.05 -7.46
CA GLU A 42 -12.40 -1.00 -8.05
C GLU A 42 -11.02 -0.36 -8.26
N CYS A 43 -10.97 0.95 -8.53
CA CYS A 43 -9.73 1.73 -8.63
C CYS A 43 -8.94 1.77 -7.31
N ALA A 44 -9.62 1.93 -6.17
CA ALA A 44 -8.97 1.91 -4.86
C ALA A 44 -8.38 0.53 -4.56
N VAL A 45 -9.13 -0.54 -4.84
CA VAL A 45 -8.67 -1.93 -4.68
C VAL A 45 -7.44 -2.21 -5.55
N ARG A 46 -7.47 -1.81 -6.84
CA ARG A 46 -6.35 -1.99 -7.76
C ARG A 46 -5.11 -1.22 -7.31
N ASN A 47 -5.27 0.02 -6.84
CA ASN A 47 -4.16 0.82 -6.33
C ASN A 47 -3.59 0.25 -5.02
N CYS A 48 -4.43 -0.29 -4.13
CA CYS A 48 -3.99 -0.97 -2.92
C CYS A 48 -3.14 -2.20 -3.25
N TRP A 49 -3.62 -3.07 -4.14
CA TRP A 49 -2.90 -4.27 -4.57
C TRP A 49 -1.57 -3.95 -5.27
N LYS A 50 -1.55 -2.94 -6.15
CA LYS A 50 -0.32 -2.46 -6.79
C LYS A 50 0.68 -1.89 -5.80
N GLN A 51 0.23 -1.17 -4.77
CA GLN A 51 1.10 -0.66 -3.73
C GLN A 51 1.67 -1.80 -2.89
N TRP A 52 0.85 -2.75 -2.43
CA TRP A 52 1.31 -3.90 -1.65
C TRP A 52 2.33 -4.76 -2.41
N THR A 53 2.09 -5.06 -3.69
CA THR A 53 3.05 -5.81 -4.53
C THR A 53 4.36 -5.05 -4.76
N ARG A 54 4.28 -3.71 -4.89
CA ARG A 54 5.46 -2.85 -5.00
C ARG A 54 6.24 -2.78 -3.69
N GLU A 55 5.55 -2.59 -2.57
CA GLU A 55 6.14 -2.58 -1.22
C GLU A 55 6.77 -3.93 -0.88
N GLY A 56 6.13 -5.06 -1.20
CA GLY A 56 6.74 -6.38 -1.05
C GLY A 56 7.98 -6.59 -1.94
N THR A 57 8.08 -5.87 -3.06
CA THR A 57 9.29 -5.85 -3.90
C THR A 57 10.40 -4.97 -3.30
N HIS A 58 10.04 -3.84 -2.69
CA HIS A 58 10.98 -2.95 -2.02
C HIS A 58 11.46 -3.50 -0.67
N ALA A 59 10.60 -4.17 0.11
CA ALA A 59 10.97 -4.82 1.36
C ALA A 59 12.03 -5.91 1.17
N ARG A 60 12.02 -6.61 0.02
CA ARG A 60 13.08 -7.56 -0.36
C ARG A 60 14.37 -6.89 -0.86
N LYS A 61 14.37 -5.58 -1.12
CA LYS A 61 15.56 -4.80 -1.50
C LYS A 61 16.17 -4.01 -0.33
N THR A 62 15.41 -3.75 0.74
CA THR A 62 15.91 -3.10 1.97
C THR A 62 16.42 -4.11 3.00
N GLY A 63 16.84 -5.31 2.57
CA GLY A 63 17.58 -6.25 3.40
C GLY A 63 19.10 -6.08 3.35
N SER A 64 19.62 -5.04 2.69
CA SER A 64 21.06 -4.95 2.38
C SER A 64 21.65 -3.53 2.33
N ASP A 65 20.99 -2.52 2.93
CA ASP A 65 21.53 -1.14 2.95
C ASP A 65 21.03 -0.34 4.16
N GLN A 66 21.33 -0.80 5.39
CA GLN A 66 21.42 0.07 6.57
C GLN A 66 22.59 -0.40 7.45
N GLU A 67 23.78 -0.39 6.87
CA GLU A 67 25.00 -0.09 7.61
C GLU A 67 25.35 1.38 7.30
N ASP A 68 26.00 2.03 8.28
CA ASP A 68 26.62 3.35 8.19
C ASP A 68 25.72 4.57 8.41
N HIS A 69 25.32 4.75 9.67
CA HIS A 69 25.62 6.03 10.31
C HIS A 69 26.08 5.84 11.76
N GLU A 70 27.40 5.86 11.89
CA GLU A 70 28.20 6.02 13.10
C GLU A 70 27.92 7.38 13.78
N GLU A 71 28.01 7.39 15.12
CA GLU A 71 28.55 8.44 16.02
C GLU A 71 28.17 8.03 17.45
N ARG A 72 28.98 7.16 18.08
CA ARG A 72 30.12 7.52 18.94
C ARG A 72 29.66 8.03 20.30
N GLY A 73 29.87 7.18 21.31
CA GLY A 73 29.78 7.59 22.70
C GLY A 73 30.83 8.65 23.05
N SER A 74 30.46 9.53 23.97
CA SER A 74 31.30 10.12 25.00
C SER A 74 30.39 10.59 26.12
#